data_AF-A0A816H486-F1
#
_entry.id   AF-A0A816H486-F1
#
_cell.length_a   1.000
_cell.length_b   1.000
_cell.length_c   1.000
_cell.angle_alpha   90.00
_cell.angle_beta   90.00
_cell.angle_gamma   90.00
#
_symmetry.space_group_name_H-M   'P 1'
#
loop_
_entity.id
_entity.type
_entity.pdbx_description
1 polymer ?
#
loop_
_entity_poly.entity_id
_entity_poly.type
_entity_poly.pdbx_seq_one_letter_code
_entity_poly.pdbx_strand_id
1 'polypeptide(L)' 'MTKTAIWNGQILAENSNTHTTCGWKGVASYYTIVVDGKENKDAAWYYPNTKEAANNIKGYIAFWKGVQIQ' A
#
# COMPACT_ATOMS: atom_id res chain seq x y z
N MET A 1 -1.27 -3.49 -9.23
CA MET A 1 -1.53 -4.11 -7.91
C MET A 1 -0.69 -5.37 -7.87
N THR A 2 0.36 -5.39 -7.05
CA THR A 2 1.29 -6.52 -6.97
C THR A 2 0.99 -7.33 -5.72
N LYS A 3 1.24 -8.65 -5.76
CA LYS A 3 0.88 -9.60 -4.70
C LYS A 3 1.94 -9.68 -3.57
N THR A 4 2.66 -8.58 -3.33
CA THR A 4 3.93 -8.44 -2.57
C THR A 4 5.17 -8.51 -3.46
N ALA A 5 6.11 -7.58 -3.24
CA ALA A 5 7.44 -7.58 -3.83
C ALA A 5 8.46 -7.34 -2.70
N ILE A 6 9.45 -8.22 -2.59
CA ILE A 6 10.67 -8.03 -1.80
C ILE A 6 11.82 -8.17 -2.80
N TRP A 7 12.82 -7.27 -2.79
CA TRP A 7 14.21 -7.72 -3.03
C TRP A 7 15.31 -6.68 -2.74
N ASN A 8 16.31 -7.08 -1.94
CA ASN A 8 17.73 -6.65 -1.93
C ASN A 8 18.11 -5.15 -1.95
N GLY A 9 17.31 -4.30 -1.30
CA GLY A 9 17.65 -2.89 -1.04
C GLY A 9 16.64 -2.20 -0.11
N GLN A 10 16.15 -2.97 0.88
CA GLN A 10 15.14 -2.63 1.90
C GLN A 10 14.17 -1.49 1.56
N ILE A 11 13.03 -1.84 0.95
CA ILE A 11 11.80 -1.09 1.20
C ILE A 11 11.37 -1.41 2.63
N LEU A 12 11.57 -0.49 3.57
CA LEU A 12 10.88 -0.55 4.85
C LEU A 12 9.48 0.02 4.64
N ALA A 13 8.48 -0.86 4.70
CA ALA A 13 7.08 -0.46 4.73
C ALA A 13 6.69 -0.27 6.20
N GLU A 14 6.77 0.97 6.68
CA GLU A 14 6.32 1.28 8.03
C GLU A 14 4.81 1.48 8.03
N ASN A 15 4.12 0.84 8.98
CA ASN A 15 2.69 1.05 9.17
C ASN A 15 2.46 2.52 9.46
N SER A 16 1.68 3.17 8.58
CA SER A 16 1.19 4.50 8.86
C SER A 16 -0.11 4.38 9.66
N ASN A 17 -0.33 5.34 10.57
CA ASN A 17 -1.63 5.50 11.25
C ASN A 17 -2.68 6.13 10.32
N THR A 18 -2.33 6.44 9.08
CA THR A 18 -3.25 6.97 8.07
C THR A 18 -4.23 5.90 7.63
N HIS A 19 -5.51 6.22 7.71
CA HIS A 19 -6.60 5.42 7.15
C HIS A 19 -7.56 6.30 6.37
N THR A 20 -8.06 5.78 5.24
CA THR A 20 -9.09 6.46 4.47
C THR A 20 -10.24 5.51 4.16
N THR A 21 -11.47 6.00 4.23
CA THR A 21 -12.66 5.19 3.97
C THR A 21 -13.19 5.48 2.58
N CYS A 22 -13.29 4.44 1.77
CA CYS A 22 -13.94 4.49 0.47
C CYS A 22 -15.31 3.82 0.54
N GLY A 23 -16.35 4.53 0.10
CA GLY A 23 -17.74 4.07 0.17
C GLY A 23 -18.01 2.72 -0.50
N TRP A 24 -17.19 2.31 -1.47
CA TRP A 24 -17.37 1.04 -2.18
C TRP A 24 -16.20 0.06 -2.03
N LYS A 25 -14.99 0.50 -1.68
CA LYS A 25 -13.84 -0.40 -1.50
C LYS A 25 -13.68 -0.91 -0.08
N GLY A 26 -14.03 -0.10 0.93
CA GLY A 26 -13.71 -0.36 2.34
C GLY A 26 -12.70 0.63 2.90
N VAL A 27 -12.03 0.26 3.99
CA VAL A 27 -11.02 1.09 4.65
C VAL A 27 -9.65 0.77 4.07
N ALA A 28 -8.94 1.78 3.58
CA ALA A 28 -7.55 1.69 3.18
C ALA A 28 -6.64 1.92 4.39
N SER A 29 -5.59 1.12 4.48
CA SER A 29 -4.45 1.30 5.39
C SER A 29 -3.22 1.62 4.56
N TYR A 30 -2.36 2.49 5.08
CA TYR A 30 -1.22 3.04 4.34
C TYR A 30 0.12 2.55 4.91
N TYR A 31 1.11 2.52 4.02
CA TYR A 31 2.50 2.31 4.35
C TYR A 31 3.32 3.51 3.88
N THR A 32 4.27 3.94 4.71
CA THR A 32 5.37 4.80 4.28
C THR A 32 6.45 3.92 3.68
N ILE A 33 6.95 4.30 2.50
CA ILE A 33 8.03 3.59 1.81
C ILE A 33 9.33 4.28 2.14
N VAL A 34 10.29 3.56 2.71
CA VAL A 34 11.65 4.07 2.94
C VAL A 34 12.62 3.34 2.02
N VAL A 35 13.43 4.08 1.25
CA VAL A 35 14.47 3.56 0.35
C VAL A 35 15.72 4.43 0.51
N ASP A 36 16.88 3.82 0.77
CA ASP A 36 18.16 4.52 0.96
C ASP A 36 18.08 5.70 1.95
N GLY A 37 17.29 5.54 3.03
CA GLY A 37 17.07 6.58 4.04
C GLY A 37 16.15 7.73 3.60
N LYS A 38 15.57 7.68 2.40
CA LYS A 38 14.55 8.62 1.93
C LYS A 38 13.17 8.04 2.18
N GLU A 39 12.31 8.84 2.80
CA GLU A 39 10.93 8.46 3.08
C GLU A 39 9.97 9.03 2.03
N ASN A 40 9.07 8.18 1.55
CA ASN A 40 7.90 8.56 0.78
C ASN A 40 6.65 8.19 1.58
N LYS A 41 6.11 9.19 2.28
CA LYS A 41 5.02 9.03 3.23
C LYS A 41 3.73 8.61 2.54
N ASP A 42 3.04 7.61 3.12
CA ASP A 42 1.74 7.11 2.63
C ASP A 42 1.77 6.71 1.13
N ALA A 43 2.94 6.27 0.65
CA ALA A 43 3.21 6.00 -0.75
C ALA A 43 2.69 4.63 -1.24
N ALA A 44 2.30 3.76 -0.32
CA ALA A 44 1.59 2.52 -0.61
C ALA A 44 0.34 2.38 0.26
N TRP A 45 -0.67 1.69 -0.24
CA TRP A 45 -1.88 1.39 0.53
C TRP A 45 -2.48 0.05 0.14
N TYR A 46 -3.27 -0.52 1.05
CA TYR A 46 -3.99 -1.77 0.85
C TYR A 46 -5.33 -1.72 1.58
N TYR A 47 -6.24 -2.61 1.17
CA TYR A 47 -7.54 -2.76 1.82
C TYR A 47 -7.55 -4.09 2.60
N PRO A 48 -7.36 -4.08 3.94
CA PRO A 48 -7.41 -5.30 4.76
C PRO A 48 -8.80 -5.95 4.72
N ASN A 49 -9.83 -5.11 4.72
CA ASN A 49 -11.23 -5.52 4.62
C ASN A 49 -11.89 -4.76 3.47
N THR A 50 -12.27 -5.50 2.44
CA THR A 50 -12.97 -4.97 1.27
C THR A 50 -14.47 -5.19 1.37
N LYS A 51 -15.24 -4.35 0.70
CA LYS A 51 -16.65 -4.67 0.40
C LYS A 51 -16.71 -5.70 -0.73
N GLU A 52 -17.86 -6.36 -0.86
CA GLU A 52 -18.07 -7.47 -1.80
C GLU A 52 -17.68 -7.12 -3.24
N ALA A 53 -18.08 -5.93 -3.70
CA ALA A 53 -17.77 -5.41 -5.04
C ALA A 53 -16.27 -5.18 -5.30
N ALA A 54 -15.43 -5.15 -4.26
CA ALA A 54 -13.99 -4.90 -4.33
C ALA A 54 -13.16 -6.09 -3.80
N ASN A 55 -13.75 -7.27 -3.62
CA ASN A 55 -13.04 -8.43 -3.09
C ASN A 55 -11.84 -8.87 -3.93
N ASN A 56 -11.87 -8.59 -5.23
CA ASN A 56 -10.76 -8.87 -6.15
C ASN A 56 -9.48 -8.10 -5.82
N ILE A 57 -9.55 -7.00 -5.05
CA ILE A 57 -8.40 -6.19 -4.64
C ILE A 57 -8.03 -6.36 -3.17
N LYS A 58 -8.71 -7.26 -2.45
CA LYS A 58 -8.43 -7.53 -1.02
C LYS A 58 -7.00 -8.01 -0.83
N GLY A 59 -6.29 -7.39 0.11
CA GLY A 59 -4.91 -7.75 0.43
C GLY A 59 -3.88 -7.39 -0.65
N TYR A 60 -4.28 -6.76 -1.75
CA TYR A 60 -3.33 -6.22 -2.73
C TYR A 60 -2.79 -4.88 -2.26
N ILE A 61 -1.52 -4.64 -2.57
CA ILE A 61 -0.87 -3.34 -2.35
C ILE A 61 -0.90 -2.54 -3.65
N ALA A 62 -1.33 -1.30 -3.52
CA ALA A 62 -1.25 -0.28 -4.55
C ALA A 62 -0.20 0.77 -4.15
N PHE A 63 0.38 1.41 -5.16
CA PHE A 63 1.47 2.36 -5.00
C PHE A 63 1.17 3.66 -5.73
N TRP A 64 1.67 4.76 -5.20
CA TRP A 64 1.54 6.07 -5.85
C TRP A 64 2.30 6.10 -7.18
N LYS A 65 1.88 7.00 -8.08
CA LYS A 65 2.37 7.11 -9.47
C LYS A 65 3.89 7.28 -9.64
N GLY A 66 4.62 7.63 -8.58
CA GLY A 66 6.08 7.78 -8.59
C GLY A 66 6.87 6.57 -8.07
N VAL A 67 6.20 5.53 -7.58
CA VAL A 67 6.88 4.32 -7.09
C VAL A 67 7.07 3.37 -8.24
N GLN A 68 8.33 3.10 -8.60
CA GLN A 68 8.68 2.06 -9.55
C GLN A 68 9.06 0.79 -8.80
N ILE A 69 8.43 -0.32 -9.17
CA ILE A 69 8.73 -1.65 -8.66
C ILE A 69 9.35 -2.42 -9.80
N GLN A 70 10.53 -2.98 -9.57
CA GLN A 70 11.25 -3.84 -10.52
C GLN A 70 11.09 -5.30 -10.14
#